data_AF-C3XDA8-F1
#
_entry.id   AF-C3XDA8-F1
#
_cell.length_a   1.000
_cell.length_b   1.000
_cell.length_c   1.000
_cell.angle_alpha   90.00
_cell.angle_beta   90.00
_cell.angle_gamma   90.00
#
_symmetry.space_group_name_H-M   'P 1'
#
loop_
_entity.id
_entity.type
_entity.pdbx_description
1 polymer ?
#
loop_
_entity_poly.entity_id
_entity_poly.type
_entity_poly.pdbx_seq_one_letter_code
_entity_poly.pdbx_strand_id
1 'polypeptide(L)'
;MAQVTHIAAPGLADISLTDVSNEVRGRQGDFSSLLKQSLDELNASQEVSDRALADMASGQVKDLHQAAITIGKAETSMKLMLEVRNKAISAYKEILRTQI
;
A
#
# COMPACT_ATOMS: atom_id res chain seq x y z
N MET A 1 -12.26 -4.95 -66.53
CA MET A 1 -12.41 -5.80 -65.33
C MET A 1 -11.03 -5.97 -64.72
N ALA A 2 -10.70 -5.17 -63.69
CA ALA A 2 -9.47 -5.30 -62.93
C ALA A 2 -9.87 -5.64 -61.48
N GLN A 3 -9.54 -6.84 -61.02
CA GLN A 3 -9.79 -7.26 -59.65
C GLN A 3 -8.70 -6.63 -58.76
N VAL A 4 -9.11 -5.82 -57.79
CA VAL A 4 -8.23 -5.22 -56.80
C VAL A 4 -8.04 -6.24 -55.68
N THR A 5 -6.81 -6.73 -55.54
CA THR A 5 -6.38 -7.58 -54.42
C THR A 5 -6.57 -6.84 -53.10
N HIS A 6 -7.28 -7.47 -52.18
CA HIS A 6 -7.46 -7.00 -50.81
C HIS A 6 -6.14 -7.14 -50.04
N ILE A 7 -5.53 -6.01 -49.64
CA ILE A 7 -4.35 -5.99 -48.78
C ILE A 7 -4.84 -6.01 -47.34
N ALA A 8 -4.76 -7.17 -46.69
CA ALA A 8 -4.93 -7.28 -45.24
C ALA A 8 -3.66 -6.79 -44.54
N ALA A 9 -3.78 -5.77 -43.70
CA ALA A 9 -2.71 -5.35 -42.80
C ALA A 9 -2.58 -6.38 -41.66
N PRO A 10 -1.41 -7.01 -41.46
CA PRO A 10 -1.20 -7.86 -40.30
C PRO A 10 -0.90 -6.96 -39.10
N GLY A 11 -1.64 -7.13 -38.01
CA GLY A 11 -1.15 -6.65 -36.71
C GLY A 11 -2.05 -5.75 -35.88
N LEU A 12 -3.38 -5.72 -36.08
CA LEU A 12 -4.28 -5.02 -35.15
C LEU A 12 -5.47 -5.87 -34.64
N ALA A 13 -5.48 -7.18 -34.87
CA ALA A 13 -6.62 -8.05 -34.54
C ALA A 13 -6.53 -8.77 -33.17
N ASP A 14 -5.48 -8.54 -32.36
CA ASP A 14 -5.23 -9.37 -31.16
C ASP A 14 -5.17 -8.59 -29.82
N ILE A 15 -5.72 -7.37 -29.76
CA ILE A 15 -5.96 -6.74 -28.45
C ILE A 15 -7.34 -7.19 -27.97
N SER A 16 -7.40 -8.43 -27.47
CA SER A 16 -8.56 -8.96 -26.77
C SER A 16 -8.76 -8.18 -25.46
N LEU A 17 -9.77 -7.29 -25.45
CA LEU A 17 -10.23 -6.52 -24.28
C LEU A 17 -10.66 -7.42 -23.08
N THR A 18 -10.70 -8.74 -23.28
CA THR A 18 -11.03 -9.73 -22.26
C THR A 18 -9.86 -10.04 -21.32
N ASP A 19 -8.61 -9.85 -21.74
CA ASP A 19 -7.42 -10.18 -20.95
C ASP A 19 -7.19 -9.21 -19.77
N VAL A 20 -7.39 -7.90 -20.01
CA VAL A 20 -7.29 -6.84 -18.99
C VAL A 20 -8.30 -7.04 -17.86
N SER A 21 -9.46 -7.65 -18.14
CA SER A 21 -10.53 -7.85 -17.16
C SER A 21 -10.21 -8.96 -16.15
N ASN A 22 -9.34 -9.91 -16.50
CA ASN A 22 -8.98 -11.03 -15.63
C ASN A 22 -7.85 -10.66 -14.65
N GLU A 23 -6.89 -9.87 -15.12
CA GLU A 23 -5.78 -9.28 -14.37
C GLU A 23 -6.23 -8.38 -13.20
N VAL A 24 -7.35 -7.65 -13.35
CA VAL A 24 -7.90 -6.75 -12.32
C VAL A 24 -8.64 -7.51 -11.20
N ARG A 25 -9.23 -8.68 -11.50
CA ARG A 25 -9.96 -9.49 -10.52
C ARG A 25 -9.03 -10.27 -9.58
N GLY A 26 -7.83 -10.66 -10.04
CA GLY A 26 -6.82 -11.32 -9.20
C GLY A 26 -6.19 -10.42 -8.14
N ARG A 27 -6.16 -9.10 -8.37
CA ARG A 27 -5.44 -8.11 -7.53
C ARG A 27 -6.25 -7.48 -6.40
N GLN A 28 -7.55 -7.74 -6.29
CA GLN A 28 -8.40 -7.14 -5.25
C GLN A 28 -7.98 -7.54 -3.81
N GLY A 29 -7.27 -8.66 -3.64
CA GLY A 29 -6.74 -9.09 -2.34
C GLY A 29 -5.36 -8.52 -1.99
N ASP A 30 -4.60 -8.03 -2.97
CA ASP A 30 -3.17 -7.75 -2.79
C ASP A 30 -2.93 -6.50 -1.96
N PHE A 31 -3.64 -5.41 -2.26
CA PHE A 31 -3.52 -4.17 -1.49
C PHE A 31 -3.98 -4.35 -0.05
N SER A 32 -5.10 -5.03 0.18
CA SER A 32 -5.60 -5.28 1.54
C SER A 32 -4.63 -6.14 2.35
N SER A 33 -4.00 -7.14 1.73
CA SER A 33 -3.02 -8.01 2.38
C SER A 33 -1.74 -7.24 2.71
N LEU A 34 -1.23 -6.45 1.78
CA LEU A 34 -0.07 -5.57 2.00
C LEU A 34 -0.33 -4.54 3.09
N LEU A 35 -1.52 -3.93 3.11
CA LEU A 35 -1.90 -2.97 4.14
C LEU A 35 -1.97 -3.64 5.51
N LYS A 36 -2.57 -4.83 5.60
CA LYS A 36 -2.63 -5.62 6.84
C LYS A 36 -1.22 -5.96 7.33
N GLN A 37 -0.35 -6.44 6.44
CA GLN A 37 1.05 -6.73 6.78
C GLN A 37 1.78 -5.48 7.29
N SER A 38 1.60 -4.34 6.62
CA SER A 38 2.22 -3.07 7.02
C SER A 38 1.75 -2.62 8.42
N LEU A 39 0.47 -2.88 8.76
CA LEU A 39 -0.09 -2.62 10.09
C LEU A 39 0.52 -3.53 11.16
N ASP A 40 0.65 -4.83 10.85
CA ASP A 40 1.25 -5.80 11.77
C ASP A 40 2.73 -5.47 12.03
N GLU A 41 3.48 -5.08 10.99
CA GLU A 41 4.87 -4.61 11.10
C GLU A 41 4.97 -3.31 11.91
N LEU A 42 4.06 -2.36 11.71
CA LEU A 42 3.99 -1.13 12.50
C LEU A 42 3.75 -1.43 13.98
N ASN A 43 2.82 -2.34 14.29
CA ASN A 43 2.53 -2.75 15.66
C ASN A 43 3.77 -3.36 16.33
N ALA A 44 4.45 -4.28 15.64
CA ALA A 44 5.71 -4.84 16.13
C ALA A 44 6.78 -3.75 16.36
N SER A 45 6.89 -2.77 15.45
CA SER A 45 7.83 -1.67 15.59
C SER A 45 7.50 -0.75 16.78
N GLN A 46 6.22 -0.55 17.11
CA GLN A 46 5.81 0.20 18.29
C GLN A 46 6.18 -0.55 19.57
N GLU A 47 5.88 -1.85 19.66
CA GLU A 47 6.20 -2.65 20.84
C GLU A 47 7.72 -2.65 21.14
N VAL A 48 8.55 -2.75 20.09
CA VAL A 48 10.01 -2.64 20.25
C VAL A 48 10.42 -1.25 20.72
N SER A 49 9.78 -0.20 20.21
CA SER A 49 10.07 1.18 20.63
C SER A 49 9.66 1.45 22.07
N ASP A 50 8.55 0.88 22.54
CA ASP A 50 8.09 1.00 23.92
C ASP A 50 9.08 0.33 24.89
N ARG A 51 9.62 -0.84 24.52
CA ARG A 51 10.69 -1.49 25.29
C ARG A 51 11.96 -0.63 25.28
N ALA A 52 12.35 -0.11 24.12
CA ALA A 52 13.52 0.77 24.02
C ALA A 52 13.36 2.03 24.88
N LEU A 53 12.16 2.62 24.94
CA LEU A 53 11.83 3.74 25.83
C LEU A 53 11.95 3.35 27.30
N ALA A 54 11.45 2.18 27.69
CA ALA A 54 11.55 1.67 29.06
C ALA A 54 13.01 1.41 29.47
N ASP A 55 13.81 0.81 28.60
CA ASP A 55 15.23 0.54 28.83
C ASP A 55 16.04 1.84 28.92
N MET A 56 15.69 2.84 28.11
CA MET A 56 16.27 4.19 28.18
C MET A 56 15.94 4.87 29.50
N ALA A 57 14.66 4.86 29.91
CA ALA A 57 14.20 5.51 31.14
C ALA A 57 14.75 4.83 32.41
N SER A 58 14.97 3.51 32.36
CA SER A 58 15.56 2.74 33.46
C SER A 58 17.09 2.76 33.49
N GLY A 59 17.74 3.36 32.48
CA GLY A 59 19.20 3.42 32.36
C GLY A 59 19.84 2.09 31.99
N GLN A 60 19.07 1.10 31.54
CA GLN A 60 19.55 -0.23 31.11
C GLN A 60 19.96 -0.28 29.63
N VAL A 61 19.70 0.79 28.87
CA VAL A 61 20.01 0.82 27.45
C VAL A 61 21.53 0.86 27.22
N LYS A 62 22.04 -0.10 26.44
CA LYS A 62 23.46 -0.16 26.06
C LYS A 62 23.81 0.80 24.93
N ASP A 63 22.84 1.09 24.06
CA ASP A 63 23.01 1.93 22.88
C ASP A 63 21.83 2.91 22.75
N LEU A 64 22.03 4.10 23.32
CA LEU A 64 21.06 5.20 23.28
C LEU A 64 20.75 5.66 21.85
N HIS A 65 21.73 5.59 20.95
CA HIS A 65 21.55 6.05 19.57
C HIS A 65 20.61 5.11 18.81
N GLN A 66 20.82 3.80 18.93
CA GLN A 66 19.93 2.81 18.30
C GLN A 66 18.53 2.84 18.88
N ALA A 67 18.41 3.03 20.20
CA ALA A 67 17.11 3.18 20.84
C ALA A 67 16.36 4.42 20.31
N ALA A 68 17.03 5.57 20.24
CA ALA A 68 16.46 6.80 19.68
C ALA A 68 16.04 6.65 18.21
N ILE A 69 16.85 5.98 17.39
CA ILE A 69 16.52 5.69 15.98
C ILE A 69 15.27 4.81 15.89
N THR A 70 15.19 3.77 16.71
CA THR A 70 14.08 2.82 16.73
C THR A 70 12.77 3.54 17.07
N ILE A 71 12.79 4.36 18.12
CA ILE A 71 11.65 5.17 18.55
C ILE A 71 11.24 6.14 17.45
N GLY A 72 12.18 6.88 16.86
CA GLY A 72 11.91 7.83 15.79
C GLY A 72 11.34 7.18 14.54
N LYS A 73 11.78 5.96 14.20
CA LYS A 73 11.24 5.17 13.09
C LYS A 73 9.80 4.78 13.35
N ALA A 74 9.47 4.27 14.54
CA ALA A 74 8.10 3.89 14.88
C ALA A 74 7.15 5.11 14.88
N GLU A 75 7.59 6.24 15.44
CA GLU A 75 6.80 7.47 15.46
C GLU A 75 6.51 7.99 14.05
N THR A 76 7.53 8.03 13.18
CA THR A 76 7.38 8.49 11.80
C THR A 76 6.46 7.56 11.00
N SER A 77 6.62 6.25 11.19
CA SER A 77 5.77 5.24 10.54
C SER A 77 4.32 5.33 10.99
N MET A 78 4.08 5.63 12.28
CA MET A 78 2.73 5.86 12.81
C MET A 78 2.09 7.11 12.23
N LYS A 79 2.84 8.22 12.10
CA LYS A 79 2.36 9.44 11.44
C LYS A 79 1.92 9.16 10.00
N LEU A 80 2.72 8.39 9.26
CA LEU A 80 2.36 7.96 7.91
C LEU A 80 1.06 7.14 7.90
N MET A 81 0.92 6.17 8.81
CA MET A 81 -0.28 5.35 8.88
C MET A 81 -1.54 6.15 9.21
N LEU A 82 -1.44 7.16 10.08
CA LEU A 82 -2.55 8.07 10.38
C LEU A 82 -2.98 8.85 9.13
N GLU A 83 -2.03 9.30 8.31
CA GLU A 83 -2.35 9.93 7.04
C GLU A 83 -3.07 8.99 6.09
N VAL A 84 -2.60 7.74 5.95
CA VAL A 84 -3.28 6.72 5.14
C VAL A 84 -4.70 6.48 5.64
N ARG A 85 -4.89 6.33 6.96
CA ARG A 85 -6.21 6.19 7.60
C ARG A 85 -7.13 7.37 7.27
N ASN A 86 -6.63 8.59 7.40
CA ASN A 86 -7.39 9.80 7.11
C ASN A 86 -7.82 9.84 5.63
N LYS A 87 -6.94 9.46 4.71
CA LYS A 87 -7.23 9.41 3.27
C LYS A 87 -8.25 8.32 2.93
N ALA A 88 -8.15 7.15 3.56
CA ALA A 88 -9.16 6.09 3.40
C ALA A 88 -10.56 6.55 3.86
N ILE A 89 -10.64 7.22 5.02
CA ILE A 89 -11.91 7.78 5.52
C ILE A 89 -12.44 8.85 4.56
N SER A 90 -11.59 9.74 4.05
CA SER A 90 -12.00 10.75 3.08
C SER A 90 -12.49 10.15 1.77
N ALA A 91 -11.81 9.14 1.24
CA ALA A 91 -12.24 8.43 0.04
C ALA A 91 -13.61 7.77 0.22
N TYR A 92 -13.84 7.13 1.37
CA TYR A 92 -15.14 6.57 1.72
C TYR A 92 -16.24 7.65 1.76
N LYS A 93 -15.97 8.80 2.38
CA LYS A 93 -16.91 9.94 2.42
C LYS A 93 -17.21 10.50 1.03
N GLU A 94 -16.22 10.56 0.15
CA GLU A 94 -16.38 11.06 -1.22
C GLU A 94 -17.30 10.16 -2.05
N ILE A 95 -17.10 8.85 -1.98
CA ILE A 95 -17.95 7.85 -2.67
C ILE A 95 -19.43 7.99 -2.27
N LEU A 96 -19.69 8.29 -1.00
CA LEU A 96 -21.05 8.54 -0.50
C LEU A 96 -21.65 9.84 -1.05
N ARG A 97 -20.83 10.90 -1.24
CA ARG A 97 -21.29 12.18 -1.82
C ARG A 97 -21.61 12.08 -3.31
N THR A 98 -20.97 11.18 -4.06
CA THR A 98 -21.23 11.01 -5.50
C THR A 98 -22.53 10.24 -5.79
N GLN A 99 -23.04 9.48 -4.82
CA GLN A 99 -24.25 8.65 -4.98
C GLN A 99 -25.56 9.36 -4.63
N ILE A 100 -25.50 10.57 -4.06
CA ILE A 100 -26.68 11.41 -3.80
C ILE A 100 -26.92 12.40 -4.95
#